data_AF-A0A2J8AAQ7-F1
#
_entry.id   AF-A0A2J8AAQ7-F1
#
_cell.length_a   1.000
_cell.length_b   1.000
_cell.length_c   1.000
_cell.angle_alpha   90.00
_cell.angle_beta   90.00
_cell.angle_gamma   90.00
#
_symmetry.space_group_name_H-M   'P 1'
#
loop_
_entity.id
_entity.type
_entity.pdbx_description
1 polymer ?
#
loop_
_entity_poly.entity_id
_entity_poly.type
_entity_poly.pdbx_seq_one_letter_code
_entity_poly.pdbx_strand_id
1 'polypeptide(L)'
;MRGALATRVVLVVIGAVAVAHAQLLPFVSERGGGPLSVRSMGRCPPANFSAVPLDVMAYAAAPWYVQKQLPLNYQPVNELYCVRAEYTLRNPSNISAGLIANNYANRGGVNGAVQGSSKYDRNNATLLALPADTPDGSDGRLLVGPKELLDMFPRAWRSIFGPYWVVAVGPSKNATIKYDWAIISGGQPKYEAANGTCTTLPPNNRTAVDAALLAALNESAMRAPRITGRPLQPPAFDSGGLWFFSRKPVDPEATAAMTQRAQGSAVPPTDWLLTDVTAELGLDTSKLVPVQQEGCKYQA
;
A
#
# COMPACT_ATOMS: atom_id res chain seq x y z
N MET A 1 -35.06 32.05 -22.19
CA MET A 1 -34.79 30.66 -22.62
C MET A 1 -33.31 30.39 -22.37
N ARG A 2 -32.97 29.68 -21.28
CA ARG A 2 -31.58 29.38 -20.89
C ARG A 2 -31.25 27.97 -21.37
N GLY A 3 -30.27 27.86 -22.26
CA GLY A 3 -29.73 26.58 -22.73
C GLY A 3 -28.77 26.00 -21.70
N ALA A 4 -29.06 24.78 -21.24
CA ALA A 4 -28.16 23.99 -20.42
C ALA A 4 -27.31 23.10 -21.33
N LEU A 5 -25.99 23.32 -21.35
CA LEU A 5 -25.04 22.34 -21.87
C LEU A 5 -24.94 21.19 -20.86
N ALA A 6 -25.41 20.01 -21.26
CA ALA A 6 -25.22 18.77 -20.52
C ALA A 6 -23.80 18.25 -20.75
N THR A 7 -22.91 18.45 -19.78
CA THR A 7 -21.60 17.79 -19.75
C THR A 7 -21.79 16.34 -19.35
N ARG A 8 -21.56 15.42 -20.30
CA ARG A 8 -21.61 13.98 -20.07
C ARG A 8 -20.45 13.55 -19.18
N VAL A 9 -20.74 13.18 -17.94
CA VAL A 9 -19.83 12.41 -17.07
C VAL A 9 -19.86 10.95 -17.55
N VAL A 10 -18.74 10.47 -18.08
CA VAL A 10 -18.56 9.05 -18.40
C VAL A 10 -17.88 8.39 -17.21
N LEU A 11 -18.66 7.74 -16.36
CA LEU A 11 -18.16 6.89 -15.28
C LEU A 11 -18.11 5.45 -15.83
N VAL A 12 -16.91 4.88 -16.00
CA VAL A 12 -16.75 3.46 -16.34
C VAL A 12 -16.42 2.71 -15.06
N VAL A 13 -17.36 1.90 -14.58
CA VAL A 13 -17.16 0.98 -13.45
C VAL A 13 -17.52 -0.42 -13.92
N ILE A 14 -16.52 -1.29 -14.03
CA ILE A 14 -16.69 -2.71 -14.40
C ILE A 14 -16.56 -3.53 -13.10
N GLY A 15 -17.63 -4.21 -12.72
CA GLY A 15 -17.64 -5.15 -11.59
C GLY A 15 -17.27 -6.57 -12.01
N ALA A 16 -16.69 -7.35 -11.10
CA ALA A 16 -16.47 -8.78 -11.30
C ALA A 16 -16.94 -9.59 -10.08
N VAL A 17 -17.70 -10.64 -10.37
CA VAL A 17 -18.07 -11.74 -9.46
C VAL A 17 -17.00 -12.82 -9.60
N ALA A 18 -16.38 -13.25 -8.49
CA ALA A 18 -15.49 -14.40 -8.51
C ALA A 18 -16.28 -15.68 -8.16
N VAL A 19 -16.32 -16.62 -9.10
CA VAL A 19 -16.80 -18.00 -8.88
C VAL A 19 -15.59 -18.85 -8.51
N ALA A 20 -15.60 -19.47 -7.35
CA ALA A 20 -14.61 -20.46 -6.95
C ALA A 20 -14.94 -21.82 -7.62
N HIS A 21 -13.96 -22.41 -8.31
CA HIS A 21 -14.01 -23.83 -8.69
C HIS A 21 -12.80 -24.52 -8.08
N ALA A 22 -13.09 -25.39 -7.10
CA ALA A 22 -12.16 -26.39 -6.62
C ALA A 22 -12.11 -27.54 -7.62
N GLN A 23 -10.92 -27.89 -8.11
CA GLN A 23 -10.70 -29.14 -8.82
C GLN A 23 -9.57 -29.91 -8.13
N LEU A 24 -9.94 -31.10 -7.66
CA LEU A 24 -9.07 -32.16 -7.16
C LEU A 24 -8.38 -32.82 -8.36
N LEU A 25 -7.06 -33.01 -8.30
CA LEU A 25 -6.34 -33.98 -9.14
C LEU A 25 -5.22 -34.67 -8.35
N PRO A 26 -4.81 -35.88 -8.77
CA PRO A 26 -4.37 -36.94 -7.87
C PRO A 26 -2.86 -36.98 -7.65
N PHE A 27 -2.49 -37.66 -6.56
CA PHE A 27 -1.13 -38.07 -6.21
C PHE A 27 -0.48 -38.91 -7.33
N VAL A 28 0.70 -38.50 -7.76
CA VAL A 28 1.67 -39.37 -8.46
C VAL A 28 2.93 -39.45 -7.61
N SER A 29 3.33 -40.67 -7.30
CA SER A 29 4.51 -41.05 -6.53
C SER A 29 5.62 -41.44 -7.51
N GLU A 30 6.80 -40.80 -7.43
CA GLU A 30 8.02 -41.33 -8.02
C GLU A 30 9.24 -41.15 -7.12
N ARG A 31 10.11 -42.16 -7.17
CA ARG A 31 11.30 -42.38 -6.35
C ARG A 31 12.53 -41.70 -6.96
N GLY A 32 13.41 -41.21 -6.09
CA GLY A 32 14.87 -41.38 -6.21
C GLY A 32 15.66 -40.39 -7.08
N GLY A 33 16.44 -39.52 -6.41
CA GLY A 33 17.59 -38.82 -7.02
C GLY A 33 18.14 -37.69 -6.14
N GLY A 34 19.30 -37.95 -5.49
CA GLY A 34 20.34 -37.03 -4.97
C GLY A 34 19.97 -35.73 -4.20
N PRO A 35 20.74 -35.31 -3.17
CA PRO A 35 20.53 -34.01 -2.53
C PRO A 35 21.13 -32.91 -3.42
N LEU A 36 20.43 -32.54 -4.49
CA LEU A 36 20.52 -31.18 -4.97
C LEU A 36 19.86 -30.32 -3.90
N SER A 37 20.63 -29.39 -3.32
CA SER A 37 20.12 -28.40 -2.38
C SER A 37 18.96 -27.66 -3.06
N VAL A 38 17.73 -28.09 -2.75
CA VAL A 38 16.52 -27.40 -3.15
C VAL A 38 16.55 -26.09 -2.39
N ARG A 39 17.05 -25.04 -3.04
CA ARG A 39 16.78 -23.67 -2.61
C ARG A 39 15.26 -23.61 -2.48
N SER A 40 14.77 -23.53 -1.25
CA SER A 40 13.34 -23.40 -0.96
C SER A 40 12.77 -22.38 -1.94
N MET A 41 11.94 -22.81 -2.90
CA MET A 41 11.08 -21.89 -3.64
C MET A 41 10.27 -21.18 -2.58
N GLY A 42 10.55 -19.91 -2.34
CA GLY A 42 9.96 -19.17 -1.23
C GLY A 42 8.47 -19.08 -1.49
N ARG A 43 7.67 -19.96 -0.88
CA ARG A 43 6.21 -19.86 -0.97
C ARG A 43 5.82 -18.55 -0.33
N CYS A 44 5.34 -17.60 -1.13
CA CYS A 44 4.74 -16.39 -0.62
C CYS A 44 3.31 -16.68 -0.14
N PRO A 45 2.91 -16.13 1.01
CA PRO A 45 3.64 -15.20 1.88
C PRO A 45 4.75 -15.86 2.72
N PRO A 46 5.71 -15.06 3.25
CA PRO A 46 6.66 -15.55 4.24
C PRO A 46 5.95 -16.21 5.42
N ALA A 47 6.56 -17.25 6.00
CA ALA A 47 5.98 -17.93 7.14
C ALA A 47 5.70 -16.94 8.28
N ASN A 48 4.53 -17.07 8.92
CA ASN A 48 4.07 -16.19 9.99
C ASN A 48 3.88 -14.71 9.61
N PHE A 49 3.84 -14.38 8.30
CA PHE A 49 3.50 -13.03 7.87
C PHE A 49 2.07 -12.67 8.28
N SER A 50 1.93 -11.65 9.12
CA SER A 50 0.65 -11.08 9.52
C SER A 50 0.80 -9.59 9.82
N ALA A 51 -0.33 -8.88 9.87
CA ALA A 51 -0.41 -7.61 10.57
C ALA A 51 -0.09 -7.77 12.07
N VAL A 52 0.38 -6.70 12.68
CA VAL A 52 0.71 -6.62 14.11
C VAL A 52 -0.42 -5.96 14.90
N PRO A 53 -0.54 -6.24 16.21
CA PRO A 53 -1.48 -5.54 17.07
C PRO A 53 -1.29 -4.01 16.98
N LEU A 54 -2.40 -3.30 16.86
CA LEU A 54 -2.39 -1.86 16.57
C LEU A 54 -3.36 -1.10 17.45
N ASP A 55 -2.89 -0.05 18.11
CA ASP A 55 -3.76 0.99 18.65
C ASP A 55 -4.08 1.97 17.52
N VAL A 56 -5.27 1.82 16.91
CA VAL A 56 -5.71 2.64 15.77
C VAL A 56 -5.80 4.12 16.13
N MET A 57 -6.13 4.45 17.38
CA MET A 57 -6.21 5.84 17.85
C MET A 57 -4.82 6.48 17.88
N ALA A 58 -3.86 5.80 18.48
CA ALA A 58 -2.47 6.26 18.54
C ALA A 58 -1.84 6.33 17.14
N TYR A 59 -2.14 5.35 16.28
CA TYR A 59 -1.71 5.33 14.89
C TYR A 59 -2.21 6.56 14.12
N ALA A 60 -3.48 6.95 14.34
CA ALA A 60 -4.12 8.09 13.70
C ALA A 60 -3.80 9.46 14.35
N ALA A 61 -3.16 9.49 15.52
CA ALA A 61 -3.03 10.70 16.34
C ALA A 61 -2.13 11.80 15.75
N ALA A 62 -1.34 11.48 14.71
CA ALA A 62 -0.47 12.44 14.04
C ALA A 62 -0.32 12.09 12.54
N PRO A 63 0.18 13.01 11.71
CA PRO A 63 0.52 12.72 10.32
C PRO A 63 1.60 11.63 10.20
N TRP A 64 1.60 10.98 9.04
CA TRP A 64 2.63 10.06 8.58
C TRP A 64 3.25 10.57 7.29
N TYR A 65 4.57 10.47 7.17
CA TYR A 65 5.34 10.83 5.99
C TYR A 65 5.95 9.59 5.38
N VAL A 66 5.66 9.35 4.10
CA VAL A 66 6.15 8.16 3.41
C VAL A 66 7.63 8.36 3.10
N GLN A 67 8.49 7.47 3.54
CA GLN A 67 9.93 7.53 3.28
C GLN A 67 10.29 6.78 1.98
N LYS A 68 9.66 5.63 1.78
CA LYS A 68 9.78 4.80 0.58
C LYS A 68 8.45 4.11 0.28
N GLN A 69 8.14 3.89 -0.98
CA GLN A 69 7.00 3.06 -1.36
C GLN A 69 7.19 2.36 -2.71
N LEU A 70 6.38 1.33 -2.95
CA LEU A 70 6.24 0.78 -4.29
C LEU A 70 5.48 1.79 -5.16
N PRO A 71 5.95 2.05 -6.40
CA PRO A 71 5.16 2.79 -7.38
C PRO A 71 3.92 1.99 -7.77
N LEU A 72 2.77 2.65 -7.81
CA LEU A 72 1.48 2.02 -8.08
C LEU A 72 0.79 2.72 -9.24
N ASN A 73 -0.17 2.05 -9.89
CA ASN A 73 -0.90 2.64 -11.02
C ASN A 73 -1.69 3.89 -10.63
N TYR A 74 -2.12 3.97 -9.38
CA TYR A 74 -2.85 5.12 -8.82
C TYR A 74 -1.94 6.12 -8.10
N GLN A 75 -0.64 5.83 -7.98
CA GLN A 75 0.37 6.76 -7.45
C GLN A 75 1.74 6.46 -8.09
N PRO A 76 1.93 6.86 -9.35
CA PRO A 76 3.19 6.69 -10.08
C PRO A 76 4.36 7.48 -9.47
N VAL A 77 5.58 7.22 -9.93
CA VAL A 77 6.82 7.84 -9.42
C VAL A 77 6.80 9.36 -9.51
N ASN A 78 6.21 9.94 -10.56
CA ASN A 78 6.09 11.39 -10.72
C ASN A 78 5.15 12.05 -9.69
N GLU A 79 4.56 11.27 -8.79
CA GLU A 79 3.71 11.69 -7.68
C GLU A 79 4.29 11.33 -6.30
N LEU A 80 5.54 10.85 -6.26
CA LEU A 80 6.24 10.48 -5.02
C LEU A 80 7.03 11.65 -4.43
N TYR A 81 6.36 12.80 -4.32
CA TYR A 81 6.91 14.00 -3.70
C TYR A 81 5.98 14.43 -2.56
N CYS A 82 6.56 14.76 -1.40
CA CYS A 82 5.84 15.26 -0.24
C CYS A 82 4.67 14.37 0.20
N VAL A 83 4.79 13.04 0.03
CA VAL A 83 3.67 12.13 0.29
C VAL A 83 3.41 12.03 1.79
N ARG A 84 2.20 12.40 2.21
CA ARG A 84 1.77 12.46 3.61
C ARG A 84 0.37 11.86 3.75
N ALA A 85 0.16 11.12 4.83
CA ALA A 85 -1.15 10.63 5.22
C ALA A 85 -1.54 11.22 6.58
N GLU A 86 -2.77 11.71 6.67
CA GLU A 86 -3.40 12.13 7.92
C GLU A 86 -4.70 11.36 8.10
N TYR A 87 -5.10 11.14 9.34
CA TYR A 87 -6.31 10.39 9.65
C TYR A 87 -7.24 11.22 10.51
N THR A 88 -8.53 11.19 10.18
CA THR A 88 -9.59 11.79 11.00
C THR A 88 -10.57 10.71 11.41
N LEU A 89 -10.82 10.56 12.69
CA LEU A 89 -11.81 9.60 13.19
C LEU A 89 -13.20 10.04 12.73
N ARG A 90 -13.96 9.11 12.17
CA ARG A 90 -15.37 9.39 11.81
C ARG A 90 -16.24 9.51 13.04
N ASN A 91 -15.93 8.73 14.07
CA ASN A 91 -16.57 8.80 15.37
C ASN A 91 -15.53 8.50 16.46
N PRO A 92 -15.07 9.49 17.24
CA PRO A 92 -14.09 9.28 18.31
C PRO A 92 -14.52 8.30 19.40
N SER A 93 -15.83 8.10 19.59
CA SER A 93 -16.38 7.14 20.56
C SER A 93 -16.63 5.75 19.95
N ASN A 94 -16.44 5.58 18.64
CA ASN A 94 -16.68 4.33 17.95
C ASN A 94 -15.71 4.11 16.77
N ILE A 95 -14.61 3.41 17.03
CA ILE A 95 -13.57 3.13 16.03
C ILE A 95 -14.08 2.29 14.85
N SER A 96 -15.12 1.48 15.06
CA SER A 96 -15.74 0.68 13.98
C SER A 96 -16.36 1.55 12.87
N ALA A 97 -16.64 2.83 13.16
CA ALA A 97 -17.06 3.78 12.14
C ALA A 97 -15.94 4.10 11.13
N GLY A 98 -14.68 3.79 11.46
CA GLY A 98 -13.50 3.99 10.64
C GLY A 98 -12.92 5.40 10.67
N LEU A 99 -11.92 5.58 9.82
CA LEU A 99 -11.18 6.83 9.65
C LEU A 99 -11.42 7.39 8.24
N ILE A 100 -11.31 8.71 8.11
CA ILE A 100 -11.10 9.39 6.85
C ILE A 100 -9.59 9.46 6.63
N ALA A 101 -9.12 8.91 5.51
CA ALA A 101 -7.72 8.97 5.09
C ALA A 101 -7.50 10.21 4.21
N ASN A 102 -6.78 11.17 4.76
CA ASN A 102 -6.43 12.44 4.13
C ASN A 102 -5.02 12.32 3.54
N ASN A 103 -4.93 11.79 2.33
CA ASN A 103 -3.67 11.62 1.61
C ASN A 103 -3.31 12.89 0.85
N TYR A 104 -2.06 13.30 0.92
CA TYR A 104 -1.48 14.45 0.23
C TYR A 104 -0.23 14.00 -0.50
N ALA A 105 0.00 14.52 -1.71
CA ALA A 105 1.24 14.40 -2.44
C ALA A 105 1.40 15.58 -3.41
N ASN A 106 2.60 15.73 -3.96
CA ASN A 106 2.87 16.63 -5.07
C ASN A 106 3.19 15.85 -6.34
N ARG A 107 2.69 16.35 -7.46
CA ARG A 107 2.99 15.85 -8.81
C ARG A 107 4.05 16.74 -9.45
N GLY A 108 5.03 16.09 -10.09
CA GLY A 108 6.06 16.75 -10.90
C GLY A 108 7.21 17.37 -10.10
N GLY A 109 7.25 17.20 -8.78
CA GLY A 109 8.34 17.69 -7.94
C GLY A 109 7.91 18.10 -6.55
N VAL A 110 8.89 18.42 -5.70
CA VAL A 110 8.68 19.00 -4.38
C VAL A 110 7.95 20.34 -4.50
N ASN A 111 6.84 20.50 -3.77
CA ASN A 111 5.96 21.67 -3.87
C ASN A 111 5.35 21.88 -5.27
N GLY A 112 5.29 20.82 -6.08
CA GLY A 112 4.59 20.80 -7.35
C GLY A 112 3.07 20.86 -7.20
N ALA A 113 2.35 20.47 -8.25
CA ALA A 113 0.88 20.47 -8.23
C ALA A 113 0.38 19.54 -7.13
N VAL A 114 -0.52 20.04 -6.27
CA VAL A 114 -1.11 19.24 -5.20
C VAL A 114 -2.03 18.20 -5.79
N GLN A 115 -1.97 17.00 -5.23
CA GLN A 115 -2.96 15.96 -5.40
C GLN A 115 -3.18 15.23 -4.08
N GLY A 116 -4.25 14.47 -3.99
CA GLY A 116 -4.57 13.76 -2.77
C GLY A 116 -6.01 13.31 -2.72
N SER A 117 -6.51 12.97 -1.53
CA SER A 117 -7.94 12.75 -1.35
C SER A 117 -8.71 14.08 -1.33
N SER A 118 -10.04 14.01 -1.21
CA SER A 118 -10.97 15.14 -1.29
C SER A 118 -10.62 16.35 -0.41
N LYS A 119 -9.84 16.18 0.67
CA LYS A 119 -9.34 17.29 1.51
C LYS A 119 -8.43 18.24 0.71
N TYR A 120 -7.58 17.71 -0.17
CA TYR A 120 -6.54 18.46 -0.89
C TYR A 120 -6.82 18.61 -2.37
N ASP A 121 -7.57 17.68 -2.97
CA ASP A 121 -8.04 17.77 -4.35
C ASP A 121 -9.54 17.48 -4.38
N ARG A 122 -10.35 18.52 -4.58
CA ARG A 122 -11.82 18.44 -4.55
C ARG A 122 -12.41 17.57 -5.67
N ASN A 123 -11.62 17.22 -6.69
CA ASN A 123 -12.06 16.33 -7.75
C ASN A 123 -11.84 14.85 -7.40
N ASN A 124 -11.13 14.56 -6.31
CA ASN A 124 -10.86 13.21 -5.85
C ASN A 124 -11.82 12.77 -4.74
N ALA A 125 -11.93 11.45 -4.58
CA ALA A 125 -12.81 10.82 -3.62
C ALA A 125 -12.40 11.09 -2.16
N THR A 126 -13.39 11.06 -1.26
CA THR A 126 -13.12 10.86 0.16
C THR A 126 -12.68 9.42 0.37
N LEU A 127 -11.50 9.20 0.95
CA LEU A 127 -11.02 7.86 1.28
C LEU A 127 -11.39 7.48 2.71
N LEU A 128 -11.90 6.27 2.88
CA LEU A 128 -12.18 5.67 4.17
C LEU A 128 -11.17 4.55 4.46
N ALA A 129 -10.78 4.42 5.72
CA ALA A 129 -10.11 3.25 6.26
C ALA A 129 -11.01 2.62 7.33
N LEU A 130 -11.53 1.42 7.08
CA LEU A 130 -12.46 0.70 7.94
C LEU A 130 -11.78 -0.52 8.54
N PRO A 131 -12.01 -0.86 9.83
CA PRO A 131 -11.50 -2.10 10.39
C PRO A 131 -11.92 -3.33 9.58
N ALA A 132 -10.97 -4.22 9.33
CA ALA A 132 -11.21 -5.41 8.52
C ALA A 132 -11.84 -6.52 9.35
N ASP A 133 -11.11 -7.08 10.32
CA ASP A 133 -11.56 -8.29 11.03
C ASP A 133 -12.02 -8.00 12.47
N THR A 134 -11.37 -7.07 13.19
CA THR A 134 -11.81 -6.64 14.53
C THR A 134 -12.54 -5.30 14.51
N PRO A 135 -13.57 -5.07 15.34
CA PRO A 135 -14.35 -3.82 15.31
C PRO A 135 -13.53 -2.55 15.59
N ASP A 136 -12.43 -2.67 16.31
CA ASP A 136 -11.53 -1.56 16.68
C ASP A 136 -10.25 -1.52 15.83
N GLY A 137 -10.05 -2.47 14.90
CA GLY A 137 -8.85 -2.58 14.07
C GLY A 137 -7.60 -2.95 14.86
N SER A 138 -7.78 -3.50 16.08
CA SER A 138 -6.71 -3.92 16.98
C SER A 138 -5.77 -4.98 16.40
N ASP A 139 -6.18 -5.68 15.34
CA ASP A 139 -5.37 -6.66 14.62
C ASP A 139 -4.46 -6.05 13.55
N GLY A 140 -4.50 -4.71 13.38
CA GLY A 140 -3.70 -3.98 12.40
C GLY A 140 -4.16 -4.14 10.96
N ARG A 141 -5.36 -4.68 10.72
CA ARG A 141 -5.92 -4.89 9.37
C ARG A 141 -7.08 -3.93 9.12
N LEU A 142 -6.92 -3.11 8.09
CA LEU A 142 -7.93 -2.18 7.60
C LEU A 142 -8.27 -2.49 6.14
N LEU A 143 -9.43 -2.00 5.71
CA LEU A 143 -9.89 -1.94 4.34
C LEU A 143 -9.99 -0.47 3.94
N VAL A 144 -9.29 -0.09 2.88
CA VAL A 144 -9.19 1.30 2.40
C VAL A 144 -9.86 1.43 1.04
N GLY A 145 -10.73 2.43 0.90
CA GLY A 145 -11.41 2.69 -0.36
C GLY A 145 -12.21 3.99 -0.40
N PRO A 146 -12.68 4.40 -1.59
CA PRO A 146 -13.55 5.55 -1.76
C PRO A 146 -14.87 5.40 -0.99
N LYS A 147 -15.30 6.46 -0.29
CA LYS A 147 -16.59 6.51 0.40
C LYS A 147 -17.75 6.26 -0.56
N GLU A 148 -17.66 6.75 -1.79
CA GLU A 148 -18.69 6.65 -2.81
C GLU A 148 -18.96 5.19 -3.18
N LEU A 149 -17.92 4.33 -3.15
CA LEU A 149 -18.08 2.89 -3.37
C LEU A 149 -18.78 2.19 -2.21
N LEU A 150 -18.56 2.64 -0.97
CA LEU A 150 -19.30 2.14 0.19
C LEU A 150 -20.79 2.48 0.07
N ASP A 151 -21.11 3.72 -0.29
CA ASP A 151 -22.49 4.19 -0.43
C ASP A 151 -23.21 3.49 -1.62
N MET A 152 -22.51 3.28 -2.73
CA MET A 152 -23.04 2.64 -3.94
C MET A 152 -23.19 1.12 -3.79
N PHE A 153 -22.28 0.46 -3.07
CA PHE A 153 -22.24 -1.00 -2.94
C PHE A 153 -22.20 -1.45 -1.46
N PRO A 154 -23.23 -1.14 -0.65
CA PRO A 154 -23.21 -1.36 0.80
C PRO A 154 -23.12 -2.84 1.22
N ARG A 155 -23.42 -3.77 0.30
CA ARG A 155 -23.31 -5.22 0.54
C ARG A 155 -22.02 -5.85 -0.01
N ALA A 156 -21.26 -5.13 -0.84
CA ALA A 156 -20.07 -5.65 -1.52
C ALA A 156 -18.80 -4.82 -1.26
N TRP A 157 -18.90 -3.72 -0.49
CA TRP A 157 -17.79 -2.81 -0.24
C TRP A 157 -16.53 -3.50 0.28
N ARG A 158 -16.67 -4.54 1.12
CA ARG A 158 -15.53 -5.29 1.68
C ARG A 158 -14.68 -5.98 0.61
N SER A 159 -15.28 -6.36 -0.51
CA SER A 159 -14.57 -7.05 -1.61
C SER A 159 -13.95 -6.08 -2.62
N ILE A 160 -14.33 -4.79 -2.58
CA ILE A 160 -13.83 -3.76 -3.50
C ILE A 160 -12.90 -2.76 -2.81
N PHE A 161 -12.83 -2.76 -1.49
CA PHE A 161 -11.85 -2.00 -0.72
C PHE A 161 -10.52 -2.75 -0.70
N GLY A 162 -9.43 -2.02 -0.83
CA GLY A 162 -8.08 -2.58 -0.82
C GLY A 162 -7.63 -2.90 0.61
N PRO A 163 -6.95 -4.02 0.85
CA PRO A 163 -6.38 -4.33 2.16
C PRO A 163 -5.25 -3.35 2.51
N TYR A 164 -5.20 -2.95 3.77
CA TYR A 164 -4.16 -2.11 4.37
C TYR A 164 -3.74 -2.74 5.68
N TRP A 165 -2.57 -3.38 5.70
CA TRP A 165 -2.09 -4.15 6.83
C TRP A 165 -0.87 -3.45 7.43
N VAL A 166 -0.95 -3.07 8.70
CA VAL A 166 0.23 -2.61 9.45
C VAL A 166 0.99 -3.84 9.91
N VAL A 167 2.16 -4.10 9.32
CA VAL A 167 2.91 -5.37 9.50
C VAL A 167 4.15 -5.21 10.37
N ALA A 168 4.54 -3.98 10.68
CA ALA A 168 5.50 -3.67 11.72
C ALA A 168 5.33 -2.20 12.17
N VAL A 169 5.69 -1.94 13.42
CA VAL A 169 5.74 -0.59 14.00
C VAL A 169 7.00 -0.45 14.84
N GLY A 170 7.56 0.76 14.87
CA GLY A 170 8.62 1.14 15.80
C GLY A 170 8.03 1.89 16.99
N PRO A 171 8.33 1.49 18.24
CA PRO A 171 7.79 2.16 19.41
C PRO A 171 8.24 3.62 19.47
N SER A 172 7.35 4.50 19.94
CA SER A 172 7.64 5.90 20.21
C SER A 172 7.83 6.14 21.70
N LYS A 173 8.74 7.05 22.05
CA LYS A 173 8.85 7.56 23.42
C LYS A 173 7.63 8.40 23.83
N ASN A 174 6.85 8.88 22.87
CA ASN A 174 5.61 9.60 23.13
C ASN A 174 4.45 8.60 23.26
N ALA A 175 3.96 8.44 24.48
CA ALA A 175 2.88 7.52 24.83
C ALA A 175 1.54 7.80 24.11
N THR A 176 1.34 9.00 23.56
CA THR A 176 0.11 9.37 22.85
C THR A 176 0.09 8.80 21.43
N ILE A 177 1.20 8.94 20.69
CA ILE A 177 1.31 8.47 19.30
C ILE A 177 1.78 7.02 19.20
N LYS A 178 2.41 6.50 20.26
CA LYS A 178 2.92 5.12 20.47
C LYS A 178 3.91 4.58 19.43
N TYR A 179 3.96 5.16 18.24
CA TYR A 179 4.70 4.65 17.09
C TYR A 179 5.43 5.77 16.35
N ASP A 180 6.74 5.61 16.14
CA ASP A 180 7.58 6.56 15.41
C ASP A 180 7.72 6.20 13.92
N TRP A 181 7.57 4.92 13.57
CA TRP A 181 7.56 4.43 12.19
C TRP A 181 6.64 3.22 12.03
N ALA A 182 6.23 2.94 10.80
CA ALA A 182 5.40 1.79 10.46
C ALA A 182 5.68 1.25 9.05
N ILE A 183 5.58 -0.07 8.88
CA ILE A 183 5.56 -0.73 7.57
C ILE A 183 4.13 -1.14 7.25
N ILE A 184 3.65 -0.71 6.08
CA ILE A 184 2.30 -0.98 5.61
C ILE A 184 2.41 -1.88 4.40
N SER A 185 1.68 -3.00 4.39
CA SER A 185 1.51 -3.85 3.21
C SER A 185 0.09 -3.72 2.66
N GLY A 186 -0.05 -3.68 1.34
CA GLY A 186 -1.34 -3.70 0.64
C GLY A 186 -1.98 -5.09 0.67
N GLY A 187 -2.11 -5.68 1.86
CA GLY A 187 -2.50 -7.07 2.09
C GLY A 187 -1.30 -8.03 2.17
N GLN A 188 -1.61 -9.32 2.14
CA GLN A 188 -0.62 -10.39 2.19
C GLN A 188 0.19 -10.45 0.87
N PRO A 189 1.53 -10.55 0.90
CA PRO A 189 2.34 -10.68 -0.31
C PRO A 189 2.12 -12.05 -0.93
N LYS A 190 1.83 -12.07 -2.24
CA LYS A 190 1.41 -13.28 -2.97
C LYS A 190 2.46 -13.75 -3.97
N TYR A 191 3.44 -12.91 -4.29
CA TYR A 191 4.35 -13.10 -5.41
C TYR A 191 5.79 -13.17 -4.93
N GLU A 192 6.56 -14.11 -5.49
CA GLU A 192 7.99 -14.23 -5.25
C GLU A 192 8.75 -13.24 -6.14
N ALA A 193 9.67 -12.50 -5.53
CA ALA A 193 10.62 -11.63 -6.22
C ALA A 193 11.87 -12.42 -6.63
N ALA A 194 12.67 -11.87 -7.56
CA ALA A 194 13.84 -12.56 -8.11
C ALA A 194 14.92 -12.91 -7.06
N ASN A 195 14.93 -12.21 -5.92
CA ASN A 195 15.83 -12.44 -4.80
C ASN A 195 15.29 -13.48 -3.78
N GLY A 196 14.14 -14.10 -4.03
CA GLY A 196 13.50 -15.08 -3.13
C GLY A 196 12.70 -14.47 -1.97
N THR A 197 12.53 -13.15 -1.94
CA THR A 197 11.64 -12.45 -1.00
C THR A 197 10.25 -12.26 -1.59
N CYS A 198 9.27 -11.83 -0.79
CA CYS A 198 7.88 -11.75 -1.21
C CYS A 198 7.42 -10.31 -1.46
N THR A 199 6.58 -10.13 -2.48
CA THR A 199 6.01 -8.84 -2.85
C THR A 199 4.50 -8.96 -3.07
N THR A 200 3.82 -7.83 -2.91
CA THR A 200 2.40 -7.65 -3.23
C THR A 200 2.16 -7.32 -4.71
N LEU A 201 3.23 -7.06 -5.48
CA LEU A 201 3.13 -6.75 -6.91
C LEU A 201 3.34 -8.00 -7.79
N PRO A 202 2.50 -8.23 -8.80
CA PRO A 202 2.67 -9.36 -9.70
C PRO A 202 3.97 -9.23 -10.53
N PRO A 203 4.59 -10.35 -10.96
CA PRO A 203 5.85 -10.39 -11.70
C PRO A 203 5.89 -9.57 -12.99
N ASN A 204 4.70 -9.27 -13.55
CA ASN A 204 4.52 -8.60 -14.84
C ASN A 204 4.18 -7.10 -14.74
N ASN A 205 4.28 -6.47 -13.56
CA ASN A 205 4.12 -5.01 -13.45
C ASN A 205 5.33 -4.22 -13.99
N ARG A 206 6.03 -4.77 -15.00
CA ARG A 206 7.11 -4.12 -15.75
C ARG A 206 6.63 -2.81 -16.39
N THR A 207 5.34 -2.65 -16.64
CA THR A 207 4.78 -1.45 -17.27
C THR A 207 4.78 -0.21 -16.37
N ALA A 208 4.75 -0.33 -15.04
CA ALA A 208 4.73 0.86 -14.17
C ALA A 208 6.15 1.33 -13.83
N VAL A 209 7.07 0.40 -13.55
CA VAL A 209 8.45 0.72 -13.15
C VAL A 209 9.30 1.12 -14.36
N ASP A 210 9.19 0.39 -15.49
CA ASP A 210 9.93 0.74 -16.70
C ASP A 210 9.37 2.03 -17.32
N ALA A 211 8.04 2.24 -17.31
CA ALA A 211 7.46 3.49 -17.80
C ALA A 211 7.76 4.68 -16.89
N ALA A 212 7.85 4.50 -15.58
CA ALA A 212 8.24 5.57 -14.66
C ALA A 212 9.73 5.93 -14.78
N LEU A 213 10.60 4.92 -14.93
CA LEU A 213 12.02 5.13 -15.20
C LEU A 213 12.24 5.74 -16.58
N LEU A 214 11.52 5.30 -17.60
CA LEU A 214 11.52 5.88 -18.95
C LEU A 214 10.92 7.30 -18.97
N ALA A 215 9.88 7.58 -18.20
CA ALA A 215 9.30 8.93 -18.10
C ALA A 215 10.24 9.90 -17.36
N ALA A 216 10.95 9.43 -16.33
CA ALA A 216 11.98 10.21 -15.65
C ALA A 216 13.21 10.49 -16.54
N LEU A 217 13.45 9.64 -17.54
CA LEU A 217 14.55 9.81 -18.51
C LEU A 217 14.14 10.52 -19.80
N ASN A 218 12.85 10.81 -20.01
CA ASN A 218 12.34 11.27 -21.30
C ASN A 218 11.33 12.42 -21.13
N GLU A 219 11.81 13.61 -20.79
CA GLU A 219 11.02 14.87 -20.79
C GLU A 219 10.64 15.36 -22.20
N SER A 220 10.66 14.52 -23.24
CA SER A 220 10.48 14.99 -24.62
C SER A 220 9.83 13.96 -25.55
N ALA A 221 8.62 13.46 -25.24
CA ALA A 221 7.75 12.89 -26.28
C ALA A 221 6.28 12.70 -25.83
N MET A 222 5.41 13.68 -26.10
CA MET A 222 3.97 13.42 -26.18
C MET A 222 3.62 12.91 -27.57
N ARG A 223 3.28 11.61 -27.70
CA ARG A 223 2.33 11.13 -28.71
C ARG A 223 1.73 9.78 -28.31
N ALA A 224 0.41 9.75 -28.15
CA ALA A 224 -0.37 8.57 -27.77
C ALA A 224 -0.54 7.59 -28.95
N PRO A 225 -0.45 6.26 -28.74
CA PRO A 225 -0.91 5.29 -29.74
C PRO A 225 -2.38 4.87 -29.50
N ARG A 226 -3.10 4.66 -30.59
CA ARG A 226 -4.46 4.07 -30.64
C ARG A 226 -4.38 2.58 -30.25
N ILE A 227 -5.23 2.14 -29.33
CA ILE A 227 -5.37 0.73 -28.95
C ILE A 227 -6.58 0.11 -29.66
N THR A 228 -6.35 -0.94 -30.43
CA THR A 228 -7.37 -1.81 -31.04
C THR A 228 -7.67 -3.02 -30.16
N GLY A 229 -8.96 -3.23 -29.89
CA GLY A 229 -9.65 -4.51 -29.63
C GLY A 229 -8.90 -5.64 -28.90
N ARG A 230 -8.95 -5.64 -27.57
CA ARG A 230 -8.87 -6.87 -26.74
C ARG A 230 -10.14 -6.99 -25.91
N PRO A 231 -10.63 -8.21 -25.63
CA PRO A 231 -11.79 -8.41 -24.75
C PRO A 231 -11.47 -7.85 -23.36
N LEU A 232 -12.41 -7.09 -22.80
CA LEU A 232 -12.31 -6.52 -21.46
C LEU A 232 -12.27 -7.64 -20.41
N GLN A 233 -11.07 -8.06 -20.01
CA GLN A 233 -10.89 -8.62 -18.68
C GLN A 233 -11.18 -7.50 -17.68
N PRO A 234 -12.06 -7.70 -16.68
CA PRO A 234 -12.17 -6.74 -15.59
C PRO A 234 -10.79 -6.58 -14.96
N PRO A 235 -10.29 -5.35 -14.76
CA PRO A 235 -9.00 -5.17 -14.11
C PRO A 235 -9.09 -5.86 -12.75
N ALA A 236 -8.24 -6.86 -12.54
CA ALA A 236 -8.01 -7.37 -11.21
C ALA A 236 -7.50 -6.18 -10.40
N PHE A 237 -8.30 -5.67 -9.46
CA PHE A 237 -7.87 -4.67 -8.49
C PHE A 237 -6.95 -5.35 -7.46
N ASP A 238 -5.88 -5.97 -7.92
CA ASP A 238 -4.78 -6.42 -7.06
C ASP A 238 -3.89 -5.19 -6.85
N SER A 239 -4.43 -4.23 -6.09
CA SER A 239 -3.77 -2.96 -5.76
C SER A 239 -2.82 -3.16 -4.59
N GLY A 240 -1.93 -4.16 -4.73
CA GLY A 240 -0.87 -4.40 -3.77
C GLY A 240 -0.07 -3.13 -3.47
N GLY A 241 0.79 -3.18 -2.48
CA GLY A 241 1.69 -2.09 -2.18
C GLY A 241 2.54 -2.40 -0.97
N LEU A 242 3.55 -1.56 -0.78
CA LEU A 242 4.41 -1.57 0.39
C LEU A 242 4.86 -0.13 0.62
N TRP A 243 4.66 0.36 1.84
CA TRP A 243 5.02 1.72 2.23
C TRP A 243 5.76 1.73 3.55
N PHE A 244 6.76 2.59 3.64
CA PHE A 244 7.51 2.90 4.85
C PHE A 244 7.09 4.26 5.36
N PHE A 245 6.45 4.31 6.52
CA PHE A 245 5.93 5.54 7.12
C PHE A 245 6.82 5.96 8.30
N SER A 246 7.09 7.25 8.44
CA SER A 246 7.70 7.86 9.64
C SER A 246 6.87 9.04 10.13
N ARG A 247 7.00 9.37 11.42
CA ARG A 247 6.49 10.61 12.02
C ARG A 247 7.27 11.86 11.61
N LYS A 248 8.46 11.72 11.02
CA LYS A 248 9.28 12.83 10.53
C LYS A 248 9.25 12.87 8.99
N PRO A 249 9.18 14.06 8.37
CA PRO A 249 9.30 14.21 6.92
C PRO A 249 10.53 13.52 6.35
N VAL A 250 11.71 13.84 6.89
CA VAL A 250 12.98 13.22 6.50
C VAL A 250 13.48 12.40 7.68
N ASP A 251 13.50 11.07 7.53
CA ASP A 251 13.87 10.15 8.61
C ASP A 251 14.77 9.01 8.11
N PRO A 252 16.08 9.26 7.91
CA PRO A 252 17.00 8.23 7.45
C PRO A 252 17.14 7.07 8.44
N GLU A 253 17.02 7.33 9.75
CA GLU A 253 17.12 6.31 10.80
C GLU A 253 15.93 5.35 10.75
N ALA A 254 14.70 5.87 10.77
CA ALA A 254 13.50 5.04 10.63
C ALA A 254 13.47 4.30 9.28
N THR A 255 13.93 4.94 8.21
CA THR A 255 14.03 4.31 6.88
C THR A 255 14.97 3.12 6.88
N ALA A 256 16.12 3.22 7.55
CA ALA A 256 17.06 2.11 7.70
C ALA A 256 16.44 0.99 8.54
N ALA A 257 15.82 1.32 9.68
CA ALA A 257 15.15 0.35 10.54
C ALA A 257 14.02 -0.41 9.81
N MET A 258 13.18 0.30 9.05
CA MET A 258 12.13 -0.32 8.24
C MET A 258 12.68 -1.19 7.11
N THR A 259 13.75 -0.74 6.43
CA THR A 259 14.40 -1.53 5.38
C THR A 259 14.94 -2.84 5.96
N GLN A 260 15.62 -2.76 7.09
CA GLN A 260 16.17 -3.92 7.78
C GLN A 260 15.06 -4.88 8.24
N ARG A 261 14.02 -4.35 8.88
CA ARG A 261 12.86 -5.13 9.36
C ARG A 261 12.11 -5.82 8.22
N ALA A 262 11.96 -5.15 7.08
CA ALA A 262 11.34 -5.72 5.88
C ALA A 262 12.17 -6.85 5.28
N GLN A 263 13.49 -6.66 5.15
CA GLN A 263 14.39 -7.62 4.50
C GLN A 263 14.78 -8.80 5.40
N GLY A 264 14.73 -8.64 6.72
CA GLY A 264 15.20 -9.66 7.67
C GLY A 264 16.72 -9.71 7.83
N SER A 265 17.47 -8.65 7.49
CA SER A 265 18.93 -8.66 7.71
C SER A 265 19.28 -8.46 9.19
N ALA A 266 19.84 -9.49 9.81
CA ALA A 266 20.27 -9.50 11.20
C ALA A 266 21.25 -8.36 11.53
N VAL A 267 20.81 -7.42 12.36
CA VAL A 267 21.70 -6.69 13.28
C VAL A 267 21.34 -7.21 14.66
N PRO A 268 22.30 -7.72 15.45
CA PRO A 268 22.00 -8.19 16.80
C PRO A 268 21.43 -7.02 17.61
N PRO A 269 20.34 -7.23 18.38
CA PRO A 269 19.87 -6.21 19.30
C PRO A 269 21.01 -5.91 20.29
N THR A 270 21.48 -4.67 20.33
CA THR A 270 22.34 -4.21 21.43
C THR A 270 21.55 -3.97 22.71
N ASP A 271 20.25 -4.28 22.72
CA ASP A 271 19.37 -4.14 23.88
C ASP A 271 18.37 -5.30 23.93
N TRP A 272 18.40 -6.06 25.02
CA TRP A 272 17.74 -7.37 25.18
C TRP A 272 16.28 -7.28 25.66
N LEU A 273 15.65 -6.11 25.54
CA LEU A 273 14.32 -5.84 26.11
C LEU A 273 13.17 -5.78 25.07
N LEU A 274 13.33 -6.42 23.90
CA LEU A 274 12.29 -6.47 22.85
C LEU A 274 12.24 -7.84 22.17
N THR A 275 11.66 -8.82 22.85
CA THR A 275 11.51 -10.21 22.37
C THR A 275 10.48 -10.40 21.24
N ASP A 276 9.67 -9.40 20.89
CA ASP A 276 8.66 -9.48 19.82
C ASP A 276 9.08 -8.84 18.48
N VAL A 277 10.26 -8.22 18.39
CA VAL A 277 10.70 -7.44 17.21
C VAL A 277 11.61 -8.24 16.27
N THR A 278 11.75 -9.56 16.46
CA THR A 278 12.75 -10.39 15.78
C THR A 278 12.23 -11.20 14.58
N ALA A 279 10.92 -11.33 14.38
CA ALA A 279 10.38 -12.12 13.25
C ALA A 279 10.53 -11.40 11.90
N GLU A 280 11.51 -11.75 11.09
CA GLU A 280 11.76 -11.20 9.76
C GLU A 280 10.50 -11.17 8.89
N LEU A 281 10.24 -10.08 8.16
CA LEU A 281 9.03 -9.98 7.33
C LEU A 281 9.19 -10.64 5.96
N GLY A 282 10.41 -10.86 5.48
CA GLY A 282 10.69 -11.49 4.17
C GLY A 282 10.12 -10.72 2.98
N LEU A 283 10.05 -9.39 3.06
CA LEU A 283 9.47 -8.52 2.03
C LEU A 283 10.52 -8.02 1.04
N ASP A 284 10.15 -7.99 -0.24
CA ASP A 284 10.99 -7.43 -1.30
C ASP A 284 10.97 -5.90 -1.24
N THR A 285 12.11 -5.32 -0.89
CA THR A 285 12.32 -3.87 -0.87
C THR A 285 13.06 -3.36 -2.12
N SER A 286 13.47 -4.24 -3.04
CA SER A 286 14.31 -3.87 -4.19
C SER A 286 13.63 -2.90 -5.16
N LYS A 287 12.30 -2.86 -5.17
CA LYS A 287 11.49 -1.97 -6.01
C LYS A 287 10.92 -0.76 -5.27
N LEU A 288 11.25 -0.59 -3.99
CA LEU A 288 10.84 0.59 -3.24
C LEU A 288 11.60 1.82 -3.76
N VAL A 289 10.85 2.85 -4.12
CA VAL A 289 11.41 4.14 -4.56
C VAL A 289 11.36 5.12 -3.38
N PRO A 290 12.42 5.91 -3.14
CA PRO A 290 12.37 6.97 -2.14
C PRO A 290 11.31 8.01 -2.51
N VAL A 291 10.58 8.47 -1.50
CA VAL A 291 9.70 9.62 -1.63
C VAL A 291 10.51 10.85 -1.26
N GLN A 292 10.47 11.87 -2.12
CA GLN A 292 11.22 13.11 -1.84
C GLN A 292 10.45 13.96 -0.83
N GLN A 293 11.02 14.10 0.37
CA GLN A 293 10.42 14.83 1.50
C GLN A 293 11.17 16.12 1.88
N GLU A 294 12.44 16.25 1.48
CA GLU A 294 13.23 17.43 1.77
C GLU A 294 12.72 18.65 0.98
N GLY A 295 12.57 19.79 1.65
CA GLY A 295 12.05 21.03 1.06
C GLY A 295 10.52 21.10 0.93
N CYS A 296 9.80 20.05 1.36
CA CYS A 296 8.34 20.01 1.29
C CYS A 296 7.67 21.03 2.21
N LYS A 297 6.71 21.75 1.64
CA LYS A 297 5.76 22.63 2.33
C LYS A 297 4.40 21.96 2.30
N TYR A 298 4.01 21.39 3.42
CA TYR A 298 2.73 20.71 3.52
C TYR A 298 1.62 21.73 3.71
N GLN A 299 0.55 21.58 2.93
CA GLN A 299 -0.66 22.37 3.12
C GLN A 299 -1.40 21.86 4.37
N ALA A 300 -1.98 22.78 5.15
CA ALA A 300 -2.78 22.42 6.33
C ALA A 300 -4.13 21.82 5.94
#